data_AF-A0AAW2LM76-F1
#
_entry.id   AF-A0AAW2LM76-F1
#
_cell.length_a   1.000
_cell.length_b   1.000
_cell.length_c   1.000
_cell.angle_alpha   90.00
_cell.angle_beta   90.00
_cell.angle_gamma   90.00
#
_symmetry.space_group_name_H-M   'P 1'
#
loop_
_entity.id
_entity.type
_entity.pdbx_description
1 polymer ?
#
loop_
_entity_poly.entity_id
_entity_poly.type
_entity_poly.pdbx_seq_one_letter_code
_entity_poly.pdbx_strand_id
1 'polypeptide(L)'
;MDNAGQDVDSYRAMAIELAVAATEEVIRVAQVGEPLWVPSMDRNATLLNEEEYLRSFSRVFGLRLDGFKCEASRESVVVAMSAPNVIEILMDVEKWSNVFSGVVSGAKNMQLISTGVGENYNEALQLMNAEFHVPSPLVPTRESYFLRYCKQQLADNMWTVVDVSLDRLHSAAPLVACRRRPSGCVIQDMPNGYSKVTWMEHVEVEDGGVHNIYKPHYCGSCIRGKTLARNSSRPFSTPSKS
;
A
#
# COMPACT_ATOMS: atom_id res chain seq x y z
N MET A 1 34.24 7.14 -19.01
CA MET A 1 32.85 6.96 -19.50
C MET A 1 32.19 6.01 -18.52
N ASP A 2 31.58 6.50 -17.43
CA ASP A 2 30.90 5.63 -16.42
C ASP A 2 29.82 6.37 -15.58
N ASN A 3 29.39 7.57 -15.99
CA ASN A 3 28.39 8.33 -15.23
C ASN A 3 27.00 7.67 -15.21
N ALA A 4 26.66 6.86 -16.21
CA ALA A 4 25.33 6.25 -16.32
C ALA A 4 25.13 5.05 -15.37
N GLY A 5 26.17 4.25 -15.11
CA GLY A 5 26.09 3.12 -14.17
C GLY A 5 26.00 3.61 -12.72
N GLN A 6 26.74 4.65 -12.39
CA GLN A 6 26.78 5.23 -11.04
C GLN A 6 25.47 5.93 -10.65
N ASP A 7 24.77 6.51 -11.62
CA ASP A 7 23.45 7.14 -11.41
C ASP A 7 22.34 6.10 -11.15
N VAL A 8 22.39 4.97 -11.87
CA VAL A 8 21.44 3.85 -11.68
C VAL A 8 21.61 3.17 -10.33
N ASP A 9 22.85 2.92 -9.91
CA ASP A 9 23.14 2.32 -8.59
C ASP A 9 22.76 3.27 -7.45
N SER A 10 22.98 4.57 -7.62
CA SER A 10 22.54 5.61 -6.68
C SER A 10 21.00 5.63 -6.54
N TYR A 11 20.28 5.64 -7.67
CA TYR A 11 18.82 5.58 -7.68
C TYR A 11 18.29 4.32 -6.99
N ARG A 12 18.88 3.15 -7.28
CA ARG A 12 18.51 1.88 -6.66
C ARG A 12 18.70 1.91 -5.15
N ALA A 13 19.82 2.45 -4.66
CA ALA A 13 20.09 2.59 -3.24
C ALA A 13 19.06 3.50 -2.56
N MET A 14 18.75 4.66 -3.16
CA MET A 14 17.74 5.59 -2.65
C MET A 14 16.34 4.96 -2.60
N ALA A 15 15.96 4.20 -3.63
CA ALA A 15 14.67 3.50 -3.68
C ALA A 15 14.56 2.44 -2.57
N ILE A 16 15.64 1.68 -2.32
CA ILE A 16 15.70 0.69 -1.24
C ILE A 16 15.60 1.38 0.13
N GLU A 17 16.37 2.44 0.37
CA GLU A 17 16.33 3.18 1.63
C GLU A 17 14.92 3.73 1.92
N LEU A 18 14.29 4.34 0.91
CA LEU A 18 12.92 4.85 1.01
C LEU A 18 11.93 3.74 1.36
N ALA A 19 12.03 2.59 0.70
CA ALA A 19 11.16 1.44 0.94
C ALA A 19 11.34 0.82 2.35
N VAL A 20 12.58 0.72 2.83
CA VAL A 20 12.89 0.24 4.18
C VAL A 20 12.31 1.19 5.22
N ALA A 21 12.53 2.50 5.08
CA ALA A 21 11.97 3.50 5.99
C ALA A 21 10.43 3.49 5.98
N ALA A 22 9.82 3.32 4.80
CA ALA A 22 8.37 3.17 4.66
C ALA A 22 7.83 1.91 5.36
N THR A 23 8.61 0.83 5.39
CA THR A 23 8.26 -0.42 6.09
C THR A 23 8.19 -0.23 7.60
N GLU A 24 9.20 0.39 8.19
CA GLU A 24 9.21 0.71 9.63
C GLU A 24 8.04 1.62 10.03
N GLU A 25 7.66 2.53 9.14
CA GLU A 25 6.52 3.42 9.34
C GLU A 25 5.20 2.66 9.29
N VAL A 26 4.95 1.86 8.24
CA VAL A 26 3.73 1.07 8.08
C VAL A 26 3.52 0.11 9.26
N ILE A 27 4.57 -0.58 9.71
CA ILE A 27 4.48 -1.50 10.87
C ILE A 27 4.01 -0.74 12.11
N ARG A 28 4.64 0.39 12.43
CA ARG A 28 4.30 1.18 13.61
C ARG A 28 2.89 1.76 13.51
N VAL A 29 2.54 2.36 12.37
CA VAL A 29 1.21 2.96 12.17
C VAL A 29 0.10 1.90 12.21
N ALA A 30 0.35 0.69 11.71
CA ALA A 30 -0.60 -0.41 11.76
C ALA A 30 -0.88 -0.88 13.20
N GLN A 31 0.14 -0.87 14.07
CA GLN A 31 0.07 -1.42 15.43
C GLN A 31 -0.36 -0.41 16.51
N VAL A 32 -0.08 0.88 16.33
CA VAL A 32 -0.39 1.92 17.33
C VAL A 32 -1.90 2.20 17.35
N GLY A 33 -2.47 2.45 18.53
CA GLY A 33 -3.87 2.84 18.72
C GLY A 33 -4.04 4.36 18.87
N GLU A 34 -4.81 4.79 19.87
CA GLU A 34 -4.81 6.18 20.32
C GLU A 34 -3.42 6.58 20.86
N PRO A 35 -2.96 7.83 20.69
CA PRO A 35 -3.67 8.98 20.09
C PRO A 35 -3.56 9.07 18.56
N LEU A 36 -2.83 8.15 17.92
CA LEU A 36 -2.59 8.17 16.47
C LEU A 36 -3.87 7.88 15.67
N TRP A 37 -4.63 6.87 16.09
CA TRP A 37 -5.92 6.53 15.52
C TRP A 37 -7.02 6.93 16.49
N VAL A 38 -7.74 8.00 16.18
CA VAL A 38 -8.82 8.52 17.02
C VAL A 38 -10.18 8.01 16.53
N PRO A 39 -11.13 7.71 17.42
CA PRO A 39 -12.49 7.37 17.04
C PRO A 39 -13.14 8.52 16.27
N SER A 40 -13.78 8.22 15.14
CA SER A 40 -14.65 9.17 14.45
C SER A 40 -15.89 9.47 15.30
N MET A 41 -16.56 10.59 15.03
CA MET A 41 -17.81 11.00 15.69
C MET A 41 -18.91 9.92 15.60
N ASP A 42 -18.91 9.16 14.50
CA ASP A 42 -19.87 8.07 14.26
C ASP A 42 -19.49 6.75 14.95
N ARG A 43 -18.39 6.73 15.73
CA ARG A 43 -17.79 5.60 16.49
C ARG A 43 -17.49 4.29 15.73
N ASN A 44 -17.88 4.19 14.47
CA ASN A 44 -17.69 3.00 13.63
C ASN A 44 -16.45 3.05 12.74
N ALA A 45 -15.69 4.16 12.76
CA ALA A 45 -14.47 4.35 11.99
C ALA A 45 -13.39 5.00 12.84
N THR A 46 -12.13 4.73 12.52
CA THR A 46 -10.98 5.44 13.11
C THR A 46 -10.36 6.39 12.10
N LEU A 47 -10.04 7.60 12.53
CA LEU A 47 -9.37 8.63 11.74
C LEU A 47 -7.90 8.71 12.17
N LEU A 48 -7.01 8.91 11.21
CA LEU A 48 -5.61 9.18 11.51
C LEU A 48 -5.47 10.63 11.99
N ASN A 49 -4.89 10.82 13.18
CA ASN A 49 -4.51 12.14 13.67
C ASN A 49 -3.24 12.59 12.92
N GLU A 50 -3.41 13.53 12.00
CA GLU A 50 -2.33 14.04 11.14
C GLU A 50 -1.22 14.72 11.95
N GLU A 51 -1.55 15.43 13.03
CA GLU A 51 -0.57 16.09 13.89
C GLU A 51 0.31 15.08 14.63
N GLU A 52 -0.31 14.08 15.26
CA GLU A 52 0.40 13.01 15.95
C GLU A 52 1.22 12.14 14.99
N TYR A 53 0.69 11.92 13.78
CA TYR A 53 1.41 11.24 12.72
C TYR A 53 2.65 12.03 12.30
N LEU A 54 2.53 13.32 11.98
CA LEU A 54 3.66 14.15 11.55
C LEU A 54 4.73 14.31 12.66
N ARG A 55 4.30 14.35 13.93
CA ARG A 55 5.19 14.38 15.10
C ARG A 55 6.00 13.10 15.24
N SER A 56 5.41 11.96 14.90
CA SER A 56 6.01 10.63 15.06
C SER A 56 6.76 10.15 13.81
N PHE A 57 6.37 10.62 12.62
CA PHE A 57 6.77 10.10 11.32
C PHE A 57 7.06 11.25 10.33
N SER A 58 8.31 11.73 10.31
CA SER A 58 8.77 12.79 9.40
C SER A 58 9.82 12.31 8.37
N ARG A 59 10.31 11.08 8.54
CA ARG A 59 11.42 10.53 7.75
C ARG A 59 11.03 10.27 6.29
N VAL A 60 9.82 9.73 6.04
CA VAL A 60 9.42 9.21 4.72
C VAL A 60 8.50 10.14 3.94
N PHE A 61 7.64 10.95 4.58
CA PHE A 61 7.03 12.13 3.96
C PHE A 61 7.01 13.33 4.92
N GLY A 62 7.22 14.53 4.38
CA GLY A 62 7.19 15.77 5.14
C GLY A 62 5.77 16.32 5.29
N LEU A 63 5.61 17.64 5.28
CA LEU A 63 4.29 18.27 5.25
C LEU A 63 3.54 17.90 3.96
N ARG A 64 2.20 17.89 4.07
CA ARG A 64 1.30 17.76 2.93
C ARG A 64 1.50 18.93 1.97
N LEU A 65 1.32 18.70 0.67
CA LEU A 65 1.38 19.76 -0.34
C LEU A 65 0.16 20.69 -0.24
N ASP A 66 0.36 21.97 -0.52
CA ASP A 66 -0.75 22.93 -0.63
C ASP A 66 -1.70 22.51 -1.74
N GLY A 67 -3.01 22.60 -1.48
CA GLY A 67 -4.03 22.12 -2.40
C GLY A 67 -4.24 20.60 -2.39
N PHE A 68 -3.56 19.84 -1.52
CA PHE A 68 -3.81 18.41 -1.33
C PHE A 68 -4.55 18.14 -0.02
N LYS A 69 -5.28 17.02 0.03
CA LYS A 69 -5.95 16.44 1.21
C LYS A 69 -5.37 15.06 1.51
N CYS A 70 -5.12 14.78 2.79
CA CYS A 70 -4.73 13.45 3.25
C CYS A 70 -5.99 12.59 3.46
N GLU A 71 -6.01 11.40 2.87
CA GLU A 71 -6.97 10.34 3.17
C GLU A 71 -6.21 9.17 3.79
N ALA A 72 -6.63 8.75 4.99
CA ALA A 72 -6.01 7.65 5.70
C ALA A 72 -7.06 6.67 6.25
N SER A 73 -6.79 5.37 6.11
CA SER A 73 -7.66 4.32 6.64
C SER A 73 -6.87 3.11 7.11
N ARG A 74 -7.42 2.39 8.08
CA ARG A 74 -6.85 1.14 8.60
C ARG A 74 -7.95 0.11 8.81
N GLU A 75 -7.70 -1.11 8.37
CA GLU A 75 -8.61 -2.24 8.55
C GLU A 75 -7.83 -3.50 8.92
N SER A 76 -8.39 -4.38 9.75
CA SER A 76 -7.81 -5.67 10.11
C SER A 76 -8.76 -6.80 9.79
N VAL A 77 -8.31 -7.80 9.04
CA VAL A 77 -9.12 -8.96 8.66
C VAL A 77 -8.33 -10.25 8.82
N VAL A 78 -9.01 -11.32 9.23
CA VAL A 78 -8.45 -12.68 9.21
C VAL A 78 -8.94 -13.37 7.95
N VAL A 79 -8.00 -13.97 7.20
CA VAL A 79 -8.26 -14.63 5.93
C VAL A 79 -7.85 -16.10 6.00
N ALA A 80 -8.61 -16.98 5.34
CA ALA A 80 -8.34 -18.42 5.26
C ALA A 80 -7.25 -18.71 4.21
N MET A 81 -6.10 -18.08 4.36
CA MET A 81 -4.98 -18.14 3.43
C MET A 81 -3.67 -17.92 4.19
N SER A 82 -2.62 -18.67 3.85
CA SER A 82 -1.28 -18.52 4.47
C SER A 82 -0.60 -17.23 4.01
N ALA A 83 0.33 -16.67 4.80
CA ALA A 83 0.99 -15.42 4.43
C ALA A 83 1.71 -15.52 3.08
N PRO A 84 2.44 -16.61 2.74
CA PRO A 84 3.06 -16.76 1.42
C PRO A 84 2.09 -16.60 0.25
N ASN A 85 0.88 -17.17 0.34
CA ASN A 85 -0.13 -17.06 -0.70
C ASN A 85 -0.70 -15.63 -0.79
N VAL A 86 -0.90 -14.97 0.34
CA VAL A 86 -1.32 -13.56 0.35
C VAL A 86 -0.24 -12.69 -0.32
N ILE A 87 1.03 -12.90 0.01
CA ILE A 87 2.16 -12.16 -0.56
C ILE A 87 2.25 -12.40 -2.06
N GLU A 88 2.11 -13.64 -2.50
CA GLU A 88 2.12 -13.98 -3.92
C GLU A 88 1.02 -13.21 -4.68
N ILE A 89 -0.20 -13.15 -4.14
CA ILE A 89 -1.29 -12.36 -4.73
C ILE A 89 -0.94 -10.87 -4.78
N LEU A 90 -0.27 -10.32 -3.77
CA LEU A 90 0.04 -8.89 -3.72
C LEU A 90 1.23 -8.48 -4.59
N MET A 91 2.21 -9.37 -4.75
CA MET A 91 3.45 -9.10 -5.47
C MET A 91 3.38 -9.48 -6.96
N ASP A 92 2.46 -10.37 -7.34
CA ASP A 92 2.16 -10.68 -8.73
C ASP A 92 1.08 -9.73 -9.26
N VAL A 93 1.43 -8.95 -10.29
CA VAL A 93 0.54 -7.90 -10.83
C VAL A 93 -0.75 -8.45 -11.43
N GLU A 94 -0.72 -9.64 -12.03
CA GLU A 94 -1.90 -10.25 -12.65
C GLU A 94 -2.83 -10.79 -11.56
N LYS A 95 -2.29 -11.53 -10.59
CA LYS A 95 -3.06 -12.01 -9.43
C LYS A 95 -3.65 -10.86 -8.64
N TRP A 96 -2.86 -9.82 -8.38
CA TRP A 96 -3.30 -8.63 -7.67
C TRP A 96 -4.46 -7.95 -8.39
N SER A 97 -4.32 -7.69 -9.69
CA SER A 97 -5.36 -7.02 -10.49
C SER A 97 -6.64 -7.84 -10.57
N ASN A 98 -6.52 -9.17 -10.71
CA ASN A 98 -7.67 -10.06 -10.76
C ASN A 98 -8.44 -10.09 -9.43
N VAL A 99 -7.71 -10.29 -8.31
CA VAL A 99 -8.31 -10.36 -6.97
C VAL A 99 -8.94 -9.02 -6.57
N PHE A 100 -8.29 -7.91 -6.89
CA PHE A 100 -8.70 -6.56 -6.48
C PHE A 100 -9.36 -5.75 -7.60
N SER A 101 -9.92 -6.39 -8.63
CA SER A 101 -10.56 -5.75 -9.80
C SER A 101 -11.70 -4.77 -9.47
N GLY A 102 -12.30 -4.88 -8.29
CA GLY A 102 -13.31 -3.92 -7.79
C GLY A 102 -12.74 -2.62 -7.20
N VAL A 103 -11.41 -2.48 -7.15
CA VAL A 103 -10.71 -1.25 -6.74
C VAL A 103 -9.52 -0.90 -7.63
N VAL A 104 -8.94 -1.87 -8.34
CA VAL A 104 -7.85 -1.69 -9.30
C VAL A 104 -8.42 -1.85 -10.71
N SER A 105 -8.53 -0.77 -11.47
CA SER A 105 -8.96 -0.83 -12.89
C SER A 105 -7.82 -1.21 -13.83
N GLY A 106 -6.58 -0.93 -13.45
CA GLY A 106 -5.40 -1.23 -14.24
C GLY A 106 -4.14 -1.24 -13.39
N ALA A 107 -3.19 -2.10 -13.73
CA ALA A 107 -1.89 -2.15 -13.06
C ALA A 107 -0.80 -2.65 -14.02
N LYS A 108 0.41 -2.13 -13.82
CA LYS A 108 1.61 -2.53 -14.56
C LYS A 108 2.81 -2.54 -13.63
N ASN A 109 3.64 -3.58 -13.77
CA ASN A 109 4.99 -3.54 -13.25
C ASN A 109 5.85 -2.77 -14.26
N MET A 110 6.34 -1.62 -13.85
CA MET A 110 7.15 -0.73 -14.68
C MET A 110 8.61 -1.17 -14.69
N GLN A 111 9.13 -1.60 -13.53
CA GLN A 111 10.51 -2.02 -13.37
C GLN A 111 10.68 -2.93 -12.15
N LEU A 112 11.43 -4.03 -12.31
CA LEU A 112 11.92 -4.84 -11.20
C LEU A 112 13.26 -4.26 -10.71
N ILE A 113 13.27 -3.67 -9.51
CA ILE A 113 14.45 -3.02 -8.93
C ILE A 113 15.27 -4.02 -8.09
N SER A 114 14.59 -4.93 -7.39
CA SER A 114 15.21 -6.03 -6.65
C SER A 114 14.33 -7.27 -6.75
N THR A 115 14.92 -8.41 -7.09
CA THR A 115 14.24 -9.72 -7.14
C THR A 115 13.98 -10.28 -5.73
N GLY A 116 14.62 -9.74 -4.70
CA GLY A 116 14.60 -10.31 -3.35
C GLY A 116 15.60 -11.45 -3.14
N VAL A 117 15.47 -12.14 -2.02
CA VAL A 117 16.37 -13.20 -1.56
C VAL A 117 15.72 -14.58 -1.73
N GLY A 118 16.32 -15.42 -2.58
CA GLY A 118 15.88 -16.81 -2.79
C GLY A 118 14.63 -16.93 -3.66
N GLU A 119 13.80 -17.95 -3.40
CA GLU A 119 12.57 -18.24 -4.14
C GLU A 119 11.32 -17.57 -3.54
N ASN A 120 11.49 -16.59 -2.65
CA ASN A 120 10.39 -15.85 -2.04
C ASN A 120 10.55 -14.34 -2.27
N TYR A 121 9.48 -13.58 -2.00
CA TYR A 121 9.46 -12.12 -2.24
C TYR A 121 10.19 -11.31 -1.15
N ASN A 122 10.95 -11.92 -0.25
CA ASN A 122 11.64 -11.18 0.81
C ASN A 122 12.68 -10.23 0.20
N GLU A 123 12.55 -8.94 0.50
CA GLU A 123 13.35 -7.84 -0.07
C GLU A 123 13.14 -7.61 -1.58
N ALA A 124 12.07 -8.15 -2.15
CA ALA A 124 11.68 -7.83 -3.52
C ALA A 124 11.16 -6.40 -3.59
N LEU A 125 11.64 -5.63 -4.56
CA LEU A 125 11.31 -4.22 -4.78
C LEU A 125 10.94 -4.00 -6.25
N GLN A 126 9.76 -3.45 -6.48
CA GLN A 126 9.22 -3.21 -7.82
C GLN A 126 8.70 -1.78 -7.93
N LEU A 127 8.89 -1.15 -9.10
CA LEU A 127 8.20 0.09 -9.46
C LEU A 127 6.90 -0.27 -10.16
N MET A 128 5.79 0.26 -9.65
CA MET A 128 4.44 -0.04 -10.10
C MET A 128 3.75 1.23 -10.61
N ASN A 129 2.90 1.06 -11.63
CA ASN A 129 1.84 2.00 -11.95
C ASN A 129 0.50 1.31 -11.74
N ALA A 130 -0.45 1.97 -11.08
CA ALA A 130 -1.80 1.44 -10.92
C ALA A 130 -2.87 2.53 -10.96
N GLU A 131 -4.01 2.19 -11.53
CA GLU A 131 -5.23 2.98 -11.53
C GLU A 131 -6.20 2.42 -10.50
N PHE A 132 -6.61 3.29 -9.58
CA PHE A 132 -7.56 2.95 -8.53
C PHE A 132 -8.90 3.63 -8.80
N HIS A 133 -9.97 2.85 -8.76
CA HIS A 133 -11.33 3.37 -8.72
C HIS A 133 -11.97 3.05 -7.37
N VAL A 134 -12.97 3.84 -7.02
CA VAL A 134 -13.92 3.50 -5.97
C VAL A 134 -15.30 3.32 -6.63
N PRO A 135 -16.22 2.56 -6.01
CA PRO A 135 -17.57 2.37 -6.55
C PRO A 135 -18.44 3.63 -6.37
N SER A 136 -17.97 4.78 -6.86
CA SER A 136 -18.70 6.04 -6.88
C SER A 136 -18.42 6.79 -8.18
N PRO A 137 -19.45 7.12 -8.98
CA PRO A 137 -19.27 7.82 -10.25
C PRO A 137 -18.78 9.27 -10.08
N LEU A 138 -18.74 9.76 -8.85
CA LEU A 138 -18.34 11.13 -8.50
C LEU A 138 -16.87 11.26 -8.15
N VAL A 139 -16.16 10.14 -7.98
CA VAL A 139 -14.73 10.13 -7.68
C VAL A 139 -14.01 9.63 -8.93
N PRO A 140 -13.18 10.48 -9.57
CA PRO A 140 -12.44 10.04 -10.74
C PRO A 140 -11.45 8.94 -10.38
N THR A 141 -11.14 8.08 -11.35
CA THR A 141 -10.05 7.11 -11.23
C THR A 141 -8.74 7.85 -10.94
N ARG A 142 -7.99 7.33 -9.96
CA ARG A 142 -6.72 7.90 -9.53
C ARG A 142 -5.58 7.03 -10.03
N GLU A 143 -4.73 7.58 -10.89
CA GLU A 143 -3.48 6.93 -11.28
C GLU A 143 -2.41 7.18 -10.22
N SER A 144 -1.57 6.18 -9.96
CA SER A 144 -0.55 6.25 -8.94
C SER A 144 0.70 5.47 -9.32
N TYR A 145 1.85 6.13 -9.15
CA TYR A 145 3.17 5.57 -9.34
C TYR A 145 3.87 5.37 -7.99
N PHE A 146 4.29 4.15 -7.69
CA PHE A 146 4.84 3.82 -6.37
C PHE A 146 5.80 2.63 -6.41
N LEU A 147 6.73 2.61 -5.46
CA LEU A 147 7.50 1.42 -5.12
C LEU A 147 6.63 0.46 -4.32
N ARG A 148 6.63 -0.82 -4.70
CA ARG A 148 6.11 -1.93 -3.91
C ARG A 148 7.27 -2.75 -3.36
N TYR A 149 7.40 -2.81 -2.04
CA TYR A 149 8.44 -3.55 -1.34
C TYR A 149 7.86 -4.62 -0.44
N CYS A 150 8.41 -5.83 -0.49
CA CYS A 150 8.03 -6.92 0.40
C CYS A 150 9.18 -7.25 1.34
N LYS A 151 8.89 -7.39 2.63
CA LYS A 151 9.90 -7.71 3.65
C LYS A 151 9.33 -8.66 4.70
N GLN A 152 10.09 -9.72 4.99
CA GLN A 152 9.82 -10.60 6.11
C GLN A 152 10.46 -10.06 7.39
N GLN A 153 9.66 -9.95 8.45
CA GLN A 153 10.08 -9.63 9.81
C GLN A 153 10.25 -10.94 10.56
N LEU A 154 11.49 -11.46 10.57
CA LEU A 154 11.82 -12.77 11.14
C LEU A 154 11.48 -12.90 12.63
N ALA A 155 11.62 -11.80 13.40
CA ALA A 155 11.39 -11.80 14.84
C ALA A 155 9.92 -12.05 15.22
N ASP A 156 8.97 -11.55 14.41
CA ASP A 156 7.54 -11.54 14.74
C ASP A 156 6.71 -12.52 13.90
N ASN A 157 7.36 -13.30 13.03
CA ASN A 157 6.71 -14.15 12.02
C ASN A 157 5.67 -13.37 11.18
N MET A 158 6.06 -12.18 10.78
CA MET A 158 5.21 -11.23 10.06
C MET A 158 5.86 -10.87 8.72
N TRP A 159 5.02 -10.52 7.76
CA TRP A 159 5.44 -9.96 6.49
C TRP A 159 4.84 -8.58 6.33
N THR A 160 5.52 -7.73 5.57
CA THR A 160 4.98 -6.42 5.20
C THR A 160 5.11 -6.26 3.70
N VAL A 161 4.03 -5.84 3.06
CA VAL A 161 4.04 -5.32 1.69
C VAL A 161 3.74 -3.84 1.77
N VAL A 162 4.61 -3.00 1.22
CA VAL A 162 4.57 -1.55 1.36
C VAL A 162 4.55 -0.91 -0.01
N ASP A 163 3.62 0.02 -0.19
CA ASP A 163 3.48 0.89 -1.35
C ASP A 163 3.85 2.32 -0.94
N VAL A 164 4.81 2.94 -1.64
CA VAL A 164 5.28 4.30 -1.35
C VAL A 164 5.64 5.06 -2.63
N SER A 165 5.11 6.28 -2.81
CA SER A 165 5.42 7.06 -4.01
C SER A 165 6.85 7.62 -4.00
N LEU A 166 7.41 7.77 -5.20
CA LEU A 166 8.80 8.20 -5.43
C LEU A 166 8.99 9.72 -5.46
N ASP A 167 7.95 10.50 -5.14
CA ASP A 167 7.94 11.95 -5.33
C ASP A 167 9.02 12.68 -4.52
N ARG A 168 9.61 12.04 -3.50
CA ARG A 168 10.80 12.54 -2.81
C ARG A 168 12.05 12.62 -3.70
N LEU A 169 12.15 11.75 -4.70
CA LEU A 169 13.35 11.61 -5.54
C LEU A 169 13.26 12.43 -6.84
N HIS A 170 12.09 12.94 -7.20
CA HIS A 170 11.86 13.69 -8.44
C HIS A 170 11.14 15.01 -8.17
N SER A 171 11.90 16.11 -8.06
CA SER A 171 11.37 17.48 -7.98
C SER A 171 10.61 17.93 -9.25
N ALA A 172 10.52 17.08 -10.27
CA ALA A 172 9.93 17.36 -11.58
C ALA A 172 9.00 16.24 -12.09
N ALA A 173 8.48 15.39 -11.20
CA ALA A 173 7.46 14.40 -11.58
C ALA A 173 6.19 15.12 -12.10
N PRO A 174 5.38 14.47 -12.96
CA PRO A 174 4.17 15.09 -13.53
C PRO A 174 3.25 15.61 -12.44
N LEU A 175 2.29 16.46 -12.78
CA LEU A 175 1.21 16.89 -11.88
C LEU A 175 0.43 15.65 -11.39
N VAL A 176 0.93 14.93 -10.38
CA VAL A 176 0.32 13.71 -9.89
C VAL A 176 -0.83 14.13 -8.97
N ALA A 177 -2.06 13.91 -9.42
CA ALA A 177 -3.26 14.19 -8.64
C ALA A 177 -3.39 13.30 -7.37
N CYS A 178 -2.54 12.28 -7.21
CA CYS A 178 -2.56 11.32 -6.11
C CYS A 178 -1.15 10.80 -5.78
N ARG A 179 -0.63 11.12 -4.59
CA ARG A 179 0.61 10.56 -4.04
C ARG A 179 0.35 9.59 -2.91
N ARG A 180 1.08 8.48 -2.89
CA ARG A 180 1.03 7.49 -1.80
C ARG A 180 2.08 7.82 -0.75
N ARG A 181 1.62 8.21 0.43
CA ARG A 181 2.42 8.05 1.65
C ARG A 181 2.58 6.55 1.94
N PRO A 182 3.53 6.15 2.81
CA PRO A 182 3.73 4.76 3.20
C PRO A 182 2.39 4.11 3.48
N SER A 183 2.04 3.15 2.64
CA SER A 183 0.80 2.41 2.65
C SER A 183 1.12 0.95 2.47
N GLY A 184 0.16 0.05 2.67
CA GLY A 184 0.36 -1.36 2.42
C GLY A 184 -0.31 -2.22 3.49
N CYS A 185 0.26 -3.38 3.76
CA CYS A 185 -0.29 -4.26 4.78
C CYS A 185 0.77 -5.02 5.56
N VAL A 186 0.45 -5.24 6.81
CA VAL A 186 1.15 -6.15 7.71
C VAL A 186 0.38 -7.47 7.73
N ILE A 187 1.07 -8.56 7.42
CA ILE A 187 0.51 -9.91 7.30
C ILE A 187 1.15 -10.77 8.39
N GLN A 188 0.35 -11.17 9.36
CA GLN A 188 0.77 -12.05 10.43
C GLN A 188 0.29 -13.46 10.13
N ASP A 189 1.22 -14.41 10.08
CA ASP A 189 0.88 -15.82 9.97
C ASP A 189 0.13 -16.30 11.22
N MET A 190 -0.95 -17.05 10.99
CA MET A 190 -1.77 -17.64 12.04
C MET A 190 -1.76 -19.17 11.91
N PRO A 191 -2.05 -19.92 12.99
CA PRO A 191 -2.20 -21.37 12.91
C PRO A 191 -3.26 -21.80 11.86
N ASN A 192 -3.17 -23.05 11.41
CA ASN A 192 -4.12 -23.67 10.48
C ASN A 192 -4.19 -23.04 9.08
N GLY A 193 -3.14 -22.35 8.64
CA GLY A 193 -3.06 -21.75 7.30
C GLY A 193 -3.88 -20.48 7.14
N TYR A 194 -4.22 -19.81 8.23
CA TYR A 194 -4.85 -18.49 8.22
C TYR A 194 -3.79 -17.39 8.28
N SER A 195 -4.18 -16.17 7.93
CA SER A 195 -3.38 -14.97 8.16
C SER A 195 -4.24 -13.85 8.70
N LYS A 196 -3.69 -13.05 9.61
CA LYS A 196 -4.27 -11.76 9.96
C LYS A 196 -3.60 -10.68 9.12
N VAL A 197 -4.39 -9.97 8.31
CA VAL A 197 -3.93 -8.89 7.44
C VAL A 197 -4.42 -7.57 8.00
N THR A 198 -3.50 -6.69 8.36
CA THR A 198 -3.78 -5.31 8.78
C THR A 198 -3.37 -4.38 7.65
N TRP A 199 -4.34 -3.79 6.98
CA TRP A 199 -4.14 -2.89 5.85
C TRP A 199 -4.11 -1.44 6.31
N MET A 200 -3.17 -0.67 5.79
CA MET A 200 -3.05 0.76 6.00
C MET A 200 -3.00 1.45 4.64
N GLU A 201 -3.88 2.41 4.44
CA GLU A 201 -3.86 3.27 3.26
C GLU A 201 -3.67 4.70 3.71
N HIS A 202 -2.69 5.38 3.12
CA HIS A 202 -2.40 6.78 3.34
C HIS A 202 -2.04 7.42 2.00
N VAL A 203 -2.92 8.29 1.51
CA VAL A 203 -2.75 8.99 0.23
C VAL A 203 -2.94 10.48 0.42
N GLU A 204 -2.23 11.29 -0.37
CA GLU A 204 -2.60 12.68 -0.56
C GLU A 204 -3.16 12.84 -1.97
N VAL A 205 -4.30 13.52 -2.06
CA VAL A 205 -5.01 13.74 -3.31
C VAL A 205 -5.28 15.22 -3.51
N GLU A 206 -5.20 15.66 -4.76
CA GLU A 206 -5.48 17.06 -5.12
C GLU A 206 -6.93 17.42 -4.76
N ASP A 207 -7.10 18.56 -4.11
CA ASP A 207 -8.38 19.09 -3.67
C ASP A 207 -9.12 19.76 -4.84
N GLY A 208 -9.70 18.93 -5.72
CA GLY A 208 -10.49 19.39 -6.86
C GLY A 208 -11.84 20.04 -6.52
N GLY A 209 -12.07 20.47 -5.27
CA GLY A 209 -13.31 21.15 -4.87
C GLY A 209 -14.55 20.25 -4.77
N VAL A 210 -14.38 18.93 -4.66
CA VAL A 210 -15.49 17.98 -4.47
C VAL A 210 -16.19 18.27 -3.14
N HIS A 211 -17.50 18.55 -3.20
CA HIS A 211 -18.31 18.97 -2.05
C HIS A 211 -18.30 17.93 -0.91
N ASN A 212 -18.25 18.40 0.34
CA ASN A 212 -18.02 17.57 1.54
C ASN A 212 -18.98 16.37 1.70
N ILE A 213 -20.21 16.47 1.19
CA ILE A 213 -21.23 15.40 1.25
C ILE A 213 -20.93 14.20 0.34
N TYR A 214 -20.05 14.38 -0.64
CA TYR A 214 -19.63 13.35 -1.59
C TYR A 214 -18.21 12.86 -1.34
N LYS A 215 -17.59 13.23 -0.21
CA LYS A 215 -16.27 12.80 0.26
C LYS A 215 -16.38 11.47 1.02
N PRO A 216 -16.85 10.39 0.40
CA PRO A 216 -17.53 9.37 1.13
C PRO A 216 -16.54 8.71 2.09
N HIS A 217 -17.07 8.15 3.17
CA HIS A 217 -16.39 7.32 4.16
C HIS A 217 -15.88 5.98 3.54
N TYR A 218 -15.38 6.00 2.30
CA TYR A 218 -14.79 4.87 1.61
C TYR A 218 -13.38 4.64 2.15
N CYS A 219 -13.32 3.75 3.13
CA CYS A 219 -12.11 3.14 3.61
C CYS A 219 -11.61 2.15 2.54
N GLY A 220 -10.65 2.54 1.69
CA GLY A 220 -10.10 1.65 0.66
C GLY A 220 -9.40 0.42 1.28
N SER A 221 -8.79 0.56 2.45
CA SER A 221 -8.33 -0.58 3.27
C SER A 221 -9.45 -1.56 3.60
N CYS A 222 -10.67 -1.08 3.90
CA CYS A 222 -11.84 -1.90 4.16
C CYS A 222 -12.33 -2.64 2.91
N ILE A 223 -12.31 -2.00 1.74
CA ILE A 223 -12.71 -2.65 0.48
C ILE A 223 -11.71 -3.76 0.15
N ARG A 224 -10.40 -3.50 0.26
CA ARG A 224 -9.35 -4.49 0.05
C ARG A 224 -9.46 -5.66 1.04
N GLY A 225 -9.65 -5.38 2.32
CA GLY A 225 -9.83 -6.41 3.35
C GLY A 225 -11.02 -7.34 3.07
N LYS A 226 -12.19 -6.77 2.75
CA LYS A 226 -13.39 -7.55 2.36
C LYS A 226 -13.17 -8.37 1.09
N THR A 227 -12.46 -7.81 0.13
CA THR A 227 -12.15 -8.47 -1.15
C THR A 227 -11.24 -9.67 -0.95
N LEU A 228 -10.18 -9.52 -0.15
CA LEU A 228 -9.26 -10.60 0.15
C LEU A 228 -9.95 -11.72 0.95
N ALA A 229 -10.73 -11.36 1.97
CA ALA A 229 -11.50 -12.33 2.74
C ALA A 229 -12.47 -13.13 1.87
N ARG A 230 -13.21 -12.47 0.98
CA ARG A 230 -14.12 -13.12 0.02
C ARG A 230 -13.39 -14.10 -0.89
N ASN A 231 -12.23 -13.73 -1.42
CA ASN A 231 -11.46 -14.59 -2.32
C ASN A 231 -10.77 -15.75 -1.57
N SER A 232 -10.37 -15.57 -0.31
CA SER A 232 -9.79 -16.64 0.52
C SER A 232 -10.78 -17.79 0.82
N SER A 233 -12.08 -17.51 0.78
CA SER A 233 -13.14 -18.50 1.02
C SER A 233 -13.51 -19.33 -0.21
N ARG A 234 -12.97 -18.99 -1.39
CA ARG A 234 -13.21 -19.74 -2.64
C ARG A 234 -12.08 -20.74 -2.85
N PRO A 235 -12.35 -22.02 -3.18
CA PRO A 235 -11.29 -22.91 -3.61
C PRO A 235 -10.66 -22.35 -4.90
N PHE A 236 -9.34 -22.16 -4.90
CA PHE A 236 -8.60 -21.82 -6.12
C PHE A 236 -8.82 -22.94 -7.13
N SER A 237 -9.62 -22.69 -8.16
CA SER A 237 -9.69 -23.57 -9.31
C SER A 237 -8.36 -23.48 -10.04
N THR A 238 -7.51 -24.49 -9.88
CA THR A 238 -6.32 -24.67 -10.72
C THR A 238 -6.76 -24.71 -12.19
N PRO A 239 -6.13 -23.96 -13.11
CA PRO A 239 -6.41 -24.12 -14.52
C PRO A 239 -6.07 -25.55 -14.93
N SER A 240 -7.03 -26.29 -15.48
CA SER A 240 -6.75 -27.55 -16.14
C SER A 240 -5.81 -27.26 -17.30
N LYS A 241 -4.59 -27.80 -17.26
CA LYS A 241 -3.72 -27.84 -18.44
C LYS A 241 -4.48 -28.64 -19.53
N SER A 242 -4.95 -27.94 -20.56
CA SER A 242 -5.34 -28.54 -21.84
C SER A 242 -4.13 -28.65 -22.74
#